data_AF-A0A5D4RJW6-F1
#
_entry.id   AF-A0A5D4RJW6-F1
#
_cell.length_a   1.000
_cell.length_b   1.000
_cell.length_c   1.000
_cell.angle_alpha   90.00
_cell.angle_beta   90.00
_cell.angle_gamma   90.00
#
_symmetry.space_group_name_H-M   'P 1'
#
loop_
_entity.id
_entity.type
_entity.pdbx_description
1 polymer ?
#
loop_
_entity_poly.entity_id
_entity_poly.type
_entity_poly.pdbx_seq_one_letter_code
_entity_poly.pdbx_strand_id
1 'polypeptide(L)'
;MLENKETVENIEQFLESASNNFGRELAHEMSLNVSWAKKQGHDFKIVVPMDHGNFATVLLVTSAFVRSYEVSKKRKVIVDQFLVGKSECRQMLELMESFER
;
A
#
# COMPACT_ATOMS: atom_id res chain seq x y z
N MET A 1 -2.50 19.07 11.20
CA MET A 1 -2.72 19.02 9.74
C MET A 1 -2.30 17.64 9.29
N LEU A 2 -3.23 16.81 8.79
CA LEU A 2 -2.93 15.50 8.20
C LEU A 2 -3.19 15.64 6.70
N GLU A 3 -2.22 16.16 5.97
CA GLU A 3 -2.28 16.34 4.52
C GLU A 3 -1.31 15.38 3.82
N ASN A 4 -1.92 14.43 3.12
CA ASN A 4 -1.62 13.94 1.76
C ASN A 4 -2.06 12.48 1.70
N LYS A 5 -3.20 12.24 1.05
CA LYS A 5 -3.73 10.92 0.76
C LYS A 5 -3.78 10.78 -0.75
N GLU A 6 -2.93 9.93 -1.29
CA GLU A 6 -2.98 9.55 -2.70
C GLU A 6 -3.49 8.12 -2.80
N THR A 7 -4.55 7.92 -3.57
CA THR A 7 -5.02 6.59 -3.97
C THR A 7 -4.43 6.24 -5.33
N VAL A 8 -3.96 5.00 -5.47
CA VAL A 8 -3.33 4.51 -6.69
C VAL A 8 -4.38 3.93 -7.64
N GLU A 9 -4.56 4.55 -8.81
CA GLU A 9 -5.46 4.05 -9.86
C GLU A 9 -4.74 3.15 -10.88
N ASN A 10 -3.44 3.39 -11.12
CA ASN A 10 -2.62 2.59 -12.03
C ASN A 10 -1.47 1.90 -11.27
N ILE A 11 -1.61 0.59 -11.09
CA ILE A 11 -0.63 -0.21 -10.35
C ILE A 11 0.76 -0.22 -11.00
N GLU A 12 0.85 -0.27 -12.33
CA GLU A 12 2.15 -0.36 -13.02
C GLU A 12 2.95 0.93 -12.85
N GLN A 13 2.28 2.06 -13.05
CA GLN A 13 2.84 3.38 -12.81
C GLN A 13 3.24 3.57 -11.35
N PHE A 14 2.43 3.06 -10.41
CA PHE A 14 2.78 3.12 -9.00
C PHE A 14 3.98 2.25 -8.66
N LEU A 15 4.08 1.02 -9.17
CA LEU A 15 5.23 0.15 -8.89
C LEU A 15 6.53 0.74 -9.43
N GLU A 16 6.48 1.40 -10.59
CA GLU A 16 7.61 2.14 -11.13
C GLU A 16 7.98 3.34 -10.23
N SER A 17 7.00 4.15 -9.84
CA SER A 17 7.20 5.27 -8.90
C SER A 17 7.76 4.79 -7.57
N ALA A 18 7.23 3.71 -7.00
CA ALA A 18 7.64 3.14 -5.74
C ALA A 18 9.09 2.63 -5.79
N SER A 19 9.48 1.97 -6.89
CA SER A 19 10.86 1.51 -7.11
C SER A 19 11.85 2.68 -7.06
N ASN A 20 11.48 3.80 -7.70
CA ASN A 20 12.30 5.00 -7.79
C ASN A 20 12.37 5.77 -6.45
N ASN A 21 11.22 6.00 -5.83
CA ASN A 21 11.05 6.91 -4.68
C ASN A 21 11.23 6.23 -3.32
N PHE A 22 10.85 4.96 -3.22
CA PHE A 22 10.78 4.23 -1.96
C PHE A 22 11.76 3.03 -1.93
N GLY A 23 12.14 2.53 -3.10
CA GLY A 23 13.12 1.47 -3.27
C GLY A 23 12.56 0.25 -3.99
N ARG A 24 13.46 -0.51 -4.63
CA ARG A 24 13.11 -1.72 -5.39
C ARG A 24 12.46 -2.80 -4.53
N GLU A 25 12.85 -2.88 -3.26
CA GLU A 25 12.33 -3.86 -2.30
C GLU A 25 10.82 -3.66 -2.07
N LEU A 26 10.38 -2.43 -1.81
CA LEU A 26 8.95 -2.13 -1.67
C LEU A 26 8.17 -2.50 -2.94
N ALA A 27 8.65 -2.04 -4.10
CA ALA A 27 7.98 -2.32 -5.37
C ALA A 27 7.89 -3.82 -5.63
N HIS A 28 8.93 -4.59 -5.29
CA HIS A 28 8.92 -6.03 -5.43
C HIS A 28 7.88 -6.69 -4.52
N GLU A 29 7.89 -6.39 -3.22
CA GLU A 29 6.93 -6.95 -2.26
C GLU A 29 5.48 -6.63 -2.62
N MET A 30 5.21 -5.38 -3.02
CA MET A 30 3.88 -4.98 -3.46
C MET A 30 3.46 -5.69 -4.73
N SER A 31 4.37 -5.89 -5.68
CA SER A 31 4.08 -6.63 -6.92
C SER A 31 3.66 -8.08 -6.64
N LEU A 32 4.30 -8.74 -5.67
CA LEU A 32 3.98 -10.11 -5.26
C LEU A 32 2.59 -10.18 -4.63
N ASN A 33 2.30 -9.30 -3.69
CA ASN A 33 1.03 -9.30 -2.97
C ASN A 33 -0.15 -8.91 -3.87
N VAL A 34 0.04 -7.94 -4.78
CA VAL A 34 -0.99 -7.59 -5.78
C VAL A 34 -1.21 -8.72 -6.78
N SER A 35 -0.13 -9.35 -7.26
CA SER A 35 -0.25 -10.50 -8.17
C SER A 35 -0.99 -11.66 -7.51
N TRP A 36 -0.72 -11.92 -6.24
CA TRP A 36 -1.46 -12.90 -5.45
C TRP A 36 -2.96 -12.52 -5.36
N ALA A 37 -3.28 -11.27 -5.01
CA ALA A 37 -4.67 -10.83 -4.86
C ALA A 37 -5.45 -10.99 -6.18
N LYS A 38 -4.86 -10.56 -7.30
CA LYS A 38 -5.42 -10.78 -8.64
C LYS A 38 -5.64 -12.26 -8.95
N LYS A 39 -4.66 -13.13 -8.67
CA LYS A 39 -4.75 -14.57 -8.91
C LYS A 39 -5.86 -15.24 -8.10
N GLN A 40 -6.15 -14.74 -6.90
CA GLN A 40 -7.19 -15.26 -6.02
C GLN A 40 -8.57 -14.61 -6.25
N GLY A 41 -8.68 -13.64 -7.17
CA GLY A 41 -9.93 -12.90 -7.39
C GLY A 41 -10.29 -11.97 -6.24
N HIS A 42 -9.30 -11.46 -5.52
CA HIS A 42 -9.49 -10.50 -4.44
C HIS A 42 -9.32 -9.07 -4.96
N ASP A 43 -10.26 -8.20 -4.59
CA ASP A 43 -10.09 -6.75 -4.72
C ASP A 43 -8.94 -6.26 -3.85
N PHE A 44 -8.28 -5.20 -4.30
CA PHE A 44 -7.20 -4.56 -3.58
C PHE A 44 -7.17 -3.06 -3.84
N LYS A 45 -6.57 -2.32 -2.90
CA LYS A 45 -6.34 -0.89 -2.97
C LYS A 45 -5.01 -0.54 -2.32
N ILE A 46 -4.30 0.42 -2.90
CA ILE A 46 -3.05 0.95 -2.38
C ILE A 46 -3.24 2.42 -2.04
N VAL A 47 -2.77 2.80 -0.85
CA VAL A 47 -2.81 4.17 -0.37
C VAL A 47 -1.47 4.54 0.26
N VAL A 48 -1.03 5.76 0.04
CA VAL A 48 0.12 6.35 0.76
C VAL A 48 -0.42 7.38 1.75
N PRO A 49 -0.81 6.96 2.98
CA PRO A 49 -1.43 7.87 3.97
C PRO A 49 -0.45 8.86 4.59
N MET A 50 0.86 8.58 4.49
CA MET A 50 1.90 9.46 5.01
C MET A 50 3.09 9.44 4.07
N ASP A 51 3.48 10.62 3.62
CA ASP A 51 4.72 10.83 2.88
C ASP A 51 5.38 12.13 3.36
N HIS A 52 6.39 12.00 4.22
CA HIS A 52 7.07 13.14 4.83
C HIS A 52 8.60 12.97 4.85
N GLY A 53 9.28 13.86 4.14
CA GLY A 53 10.74 13.95 4.13
C GLY A 53 11.38 12.63 3.68
N ASN A 54 12.03 11.94 4.62
CA ASN A 54 12.73 10.69 4.37
C ASN A 54 11.93 9.44 4.73
N PHE A 55 10.65 9.57 5.08
CA PHE A 55 9.80 8.46 5.50
C PHE A 55 8.47 8.48 4.75
N ALA A 56 7.95 7.29 4.44
CA ALA A 56 6.61 7.11 3.91
C ALA A 56 5.98 5.87 4.52
N THR A 57 4.66 5.90 4.68
CA THR A 57 3.85 4.72 4.98
C THR A 57 3.03 4.39 3.75
N VAL A 58 3.06 3.14 3.34
CA VAL A 58 2.27 2.62 2.22
C VAL A 58 1.40 1.48 2.71
N LEU A 59 0.11 1.55 2.42
CA LEU A 59 -0.85 0.52 2.79
C LEU A 59 -1.28 -0.24 1.53
N LEU A 60 -1.25 -1.57 1.60
CA LEU A 60 -1.93 -2.46 0.68
C LEU A 60 -3.08 -3.13 1.42
N VAL A 61 -4.29 -2.81 1.03
CA VAL A 61 -5.51 -3.39 1.57
C VAL A 61 -6.10 -4.31 0.51
N THR A 62 -6.45 -5.52 0.89
CA THR A 62 -7.18 -6.48 0.06
C THR A 62 -8.42 -6.95 0.81
N SER A 63 -9.31 -7.68 0.14
CA SER A 63 -10.43 -8.33 0.82
C SER A 63 -10.02 -9.52 1.73
N ALA A 64 -8.73 -9.88 1.76
CA ALA A 64 -8.21 -11.00 2.55
C ALA A 64 -7.19 -10.61 3.64
N PHE A 65 -6.43 -9.53 3.44
CA PHE A 65 -5.42 -9.04 4.36
C PHE A 65 -5.17 -7.54 4.19
N VAL A 66 -4.50 -6.95 5.19
CA VAL A 66 -3.92 -5.62 5.15
C VAL A 66 -2.43 -5.70 5.47
N ARG A 67 -1.62 -5.05 4.64
CA ARG A 67 -0.18 -4.83 4.89
C ARG A 67 0.11 -3.34 5.01
N SER A 68 0.94 -3.01 5.99
CA SER A 68 1.50 -1.68 6.16
C SER A 68 3.00 -1.74 6.00
N TYR A 69 3.51 -0.96 5.06
CA TYR A 69 4.93 -0.80 4.80
C TYR A 69 5.38 0.56 5.32
N GLU A 70 6.29 0.56 6.28
CA GLU A 70 7.00 1.76 6.70
C GLU A 70 8.35 1.83 5.98
N VAL A 71 8.58 2.91 5.25
CA VAL A 71 9.69 3.00 4.30
C VAL A 71 10.57 4.18 4.62
N SER A 72 11.88 3.93 4.77
CA SER A 72 12.87 4.99 4.80
C SER A 72 13.35 5.28 3.37
N LYS A 73 12.95 6.42 2.78
CA LYS A 73 13.38 6.83 1.42
C LYS A 73 14.89 7.01 1.31
N LYS A 74 15.54 7.49 2.38
CA LYS A 74 16.99 7.70 2.43
C LYS A 74 17.76 6.38 2.36
N ARG A 75 17.27 5.34 3.05
CA ARG A 75 17.93 4.03 3.14
C ARG A 75 17.35 3.00 2.17
N LYS A 76 16.17 3.27 1.60
CA LYS A 76 15.38 2.36 0.76
C LYS A 76 15.11 1.02 1.43
N VAL A 77 14.82 1.05 2.72
CA VAL A 77 14.50 -0.12 3.56
C VAL A 77 13.03 -0.06 3.94
N ILE A 78 12.38 -1.23 3.93
CA ILE A 78 11.00 -1.40 4.36
C ILE A 78 10.92 -2.16 5.68
N VAL A 79 9.95 -1.78 6.51
CA VAL A 79 9.45 -2.62 7.61
C VAL A 79 8.02 -3.00 7.25
N ASP A 80 7.78 -4.30 7.06
CA ASP A 80 6.46 -4.84 6.74
C ASP A 80 5.77 -5.30 8.02
N GLN A 81 4.57 -4.76 8.25
CA GLN A 81 3.68 -5.19 9.31
C GLN A 81 2.41 -5.81 8.72
N PHE A 82 2.20 -7.08 9.02
CA PHE A 82 0.96 -7.79 8.71
C PHE A 82 -0.07 -7.48 9.80
N LEU A 83 -1.14 -6.77 9.45
CA LEU A 83 -1.96 -6.14 10.47
C LEU A 83 -3.24 -6.90 10.84
N VAL A 84 -3.89 -7.69 9.94
CA VAL A 84 -5.27 -8.14 10.27
C VAL A 84 -5.84 -9.36 9.53
N GLY A 85 -6.85 -10.00 10.15
CA GLY A 85 -7.70 -11.09 9.63
C GLY A 85 -8.99 -10.62 8.90
N LYS A 86 -9.74 -11.59 8.36
CA LYS A 86 -10.72 -11.39 7.26
C LYS A 86 -11.88 -10.40 7.54
N SER A 87 -12.37 -10.31 8.79
CA SER A 87 -13.50 -9.41 9.15
C SER A 87 -13.13 -7.94 9.14
N GLU A 88 -11.89 -7.61 9.49
CA GLU A 88 -11.39 -6.22 9.56
C GLU A 88 -10.98 -5.69 8.18
N CYS A 89 -10.68 -6.58 7.23
CA CYS A 89 -10.29 -6.22 5.87
C CYS A 89 -11.42 -5.51 5.09
N ARG A 90 -12.67 -5.98 5.25
CA ARG A 90 -13.83 -5.36 4.58
C ARG A 90 -14.13 -3.97 5.12
N GLN A 91 -14.07 -3.79 6.44
CA GLN A 91 -14.24 -2.46 7.05
C GLN A 91 -13.14 -1.50 6.59
N MET A 92 -11.91 -1.99 6.43
CA MET A 92 -10.80 -1.17 5.93
C MET A 92 -10.99 -0.79 4.45
N LEU A 93 -11.48 -1.69 3.61
CA LEU A 93 -11.83 -1.37 2.21
C LEU A 93 -12.92 -0.31 2.14
N GLU A 94 -14.03 -0.48 2.86
CA GLU A 94 -15.14 0.49 2.91
C GLU A 94 -14.66 1.86 3.43
N LEU A 95 -13.80 1.87 4.44
CA LEU A 95 -13.19 3.09 4.97
C LEU A 95 -12.26 3.75 3.94
N MET A 96 -11.53 2.96 3.15
CA MET A 96 -10.71 3.47 2.06
C MET A 96 -11.53 4.02 0.90
N GLU A 97 -12.63 3.38 0.51
CA GLU A 97 -13.57 3.90 -0.50
C GLU A 97 -14.16 5.25 -0.08
N SER A 98 -14.40 5.45 1.23
CA SER A 98 -14.88 6.73 1.75
C SER A 98 -13.89 7.90 1.58
N PHE A 99 -12.59 7.63 1.39
CA PHE A 99 -11.57 8.66 1.15
C PHE A 99 -11.47 9.12 -0.31
N GLU A 100 -12.19 8.50 -1.24
CA GLU A 100 -12.24 8.89 -2.66
C GLU A 100 -13.39 9.86 -3.00
N ARG A 101 -14.31 10.13 -2.07
CA ARG A 101 -15.42 11.09 -2.23
C ARG A 101 -15.11 12.42 -1.56
#